data_AF-A0A365XNS5-F1
#
_entry.id   AF-A0A365XNS5-F1
#
_cell.length_a   1.000
_cell.length_b   1.000
_cell.length_c   1.000
_cell.angle_alpha   90.00
_cell.angle_beta   90.00
_cell.angle_gamma   90.00
#
_symmetry.space_group_name_H-M   'P 1'
#
loop_
_entity.id
_entity.type
_entity.pdbx_description
1 polymer ?
#
loop_
_entity_poly.entity_id
_entity_poly.type
_entity_poly.pdbx_seq_one_letter_code
_entity_poly.pdbx_strand_id
1 'polypeptide(L)' 'MKKLALIALITGMLLAAAAYITEANDLPGAVELRTVGFIGYIFIISAAAYFSLYWLYKWNKDAETIQP' A
#
# COMPACT_ATOMS: atom_id res chain seq x y z
N MET A 1 6.41 13.13 2.08
CA MET A 1 6.28 11.68 2.35
C MET A 1 4.84 11.18 2.25
N LYS A 2 3.85 11.74 2.97
CA LYS A 2 2.43 11.26 2.92
C LYS A 2 1.81 11.14 1.53
N LYS A 3 1.98 12.15 0.66
CA LYS A 3 1.45 12.13 -0.71
C LYS A 3 2.03 10.97 -1.53
N LEU A 4 3.33 10.71 -1.39
CA LEU A 4 4.00 9.58 -2.05
C LEU A 4 3.50 8.24 -1.52
N ALA A 5 3.29 8.12 -0.20
CA ALA A 5 2.72 6.92 0.40
C ALA A 5 1.27 6.67 -0.07
N LEU A 6 0.44 7.71 -0.21
CA LEU A 6 -0.89 7.59 -0.81
C LEU A 6 -0.83 7.12 -2.27
N ILE A 7 0.05 7.72 -3.07
CA ILE A 7 0.23 7.33 -4.47
C ILE A 7 0.69 5.86 -4.55
N ALA A 8 1.69 5.47 -3.75
CA ALA A 8 2.16 4.09 -3.68
C ALA A 8 1.03 3.12 -3.27
N LEU A 9 0.21 3.47 -2.29
CA LEU A 9 -0.93 2.65 -1.87
C LEU A 9 -1.93 2.43 -3.02
N ILE A 10 -2.35 3.51 -3.68
CA ILE A 10 -3.34 3.45 -4.77
C ILE A 10 -2.77 2.66 -5.95
N THR A 11 -1.55 2.99 -6.39
CA THR A 11 -0.88 2.26 -7.48
C THR A 11 -0.71 0.80 -7.13
N GLY A 12 -0.27 0.49 -5.90
CA GLY A 12 -0.11 -0.88 -5.43
C GLY A 12 -1.42 -1.67 -5.45
N MET A 13 -2.52 -1.06 -5.01
CA MET A 13 -3.86 -1.66 -5.08
C MET A 13 -4.29 -1.94 -6.52
N LEU A 14 -4.04 -1.01 -7.44
CA LEU A 14 -4.39 -1.21 -8.85
C LEU A 14 -3.59 -2.36 -9.48
N LEU A 15 -2.29 -2.45 -9.21
CA LEU A 15 -1.44 -3.53 -9.71
C LEU A 15 -1.84 -4.89 -9.14
N ALA A 16 -2.10 -4.96 -7.83
CA ALA A 16 -2.55 -6.19 -7.18
C ALA A 16 -3.93 -6.63 -7.69
N ALA A 17 -4.86 -5.69 -7.86
CA ALA A 17 -6.20 -5.97 -8.39
C ALA A 17 -6.14 -6.45 -9.85
N ALA A 18 -5.33 -5.80 -10.70
CA ALA A 18 -5.17 -6.22 -12.09
C ALA A 18 -4.60 -7.64 -12.19
N ALA A 19 -3.58 -7.95 -11.39
CA ALA A 19 -3.01 -9.31 -11.34
C ALA A 19 -4.05 -10.33 -10.86
N TYR A 20 -4.79 -10.02 -9.80
CA TYR A 20 -5.85 -10.90 -9.28
C TYR A 20 -6.95 -11.16 -10.31
N ILE A 21 -7.44 -10.11 -11.00
CA ILE A 21 -8.49 -10.24 -12.01
C ILE A 21 -8.01 -11.10 -13.18
N THR A 22 -6.77 -10.90 -13.62
CA THR A 22 -6.18 -11.65 -14.74
C THR A 22 -6.03 -13.12 -14.39
N GLU A 23 -5.56 -13.43 -13.18
CA GLU A 23 -5.40 -14.79 -12.70
C GLU A 23 -6.76 -15.47 -12.43
N ALA A 24 -7.72 -14.76 -11.84
CA ALA A 24 -9.04 -15.31 -11.49
C ALA A 24 -9.93 -15.61 -12.71
N ASN A 25 -9.71 -14.93 -13.83
CA ASN A 25 -10.49 -15.12 -15.07
C ASN A 25 -9.70 -15.86 -16.16
N ASP A 26 -8.54 -16.46 -15.83
CA ASP A 26 -7.66 -17.17 -16.76
C ASP A 26 -7.35 -16.36 -18.04
N LEU A 27 -7.10 -15.06 -17.87
CA LEU A 27 -6.82 -14.17 -18.99
C LEU A 27 -5.39 -14.38 -19.50
N PRO A 28 -5.15 -14.21 -20.81
CA PRO A 28 -3.79 -14.22 -21.36
C PRO A 28 -2.90 -13.21 -20.64
N GLY A 29 -1.68 -13.62 -20.27
CA GLY A 29 -0.72 -12.79 -19.55
C GLY A 29 -0.76 -12.91 -18.02
N ALA A 30 -1.53 -13.86 -17.46
CA ALA A 30 -1.64 -14.06 -16.01
C ALA A 30 -0.29 -14.32 -15.30
N VAL A 31 0.63 -15.05 -15.96
CA VAL A 31 1.94 -15.38 -15.40
C VAL A 31 2.81 -14.12 -15.26
N GLU A 32 2.83 -13.29 -16.29
CA GLU A 32 3.58 -12.03 -16.33
C GLU A 32 2.99 -11.01 -15.34
N LEU A 33 1.67 -10.90 -15.28
CA LEU A 33 0.99 -9.99 -14.36
C LEU A 33 1.13 -10.40 -12.90
N ARG A 34 1.39 -11.67 -12.59
CA ARG A 34 1.65 -12.12 -11.20
C ARG A 34 2.84 -11.41 -10.57
N THR A 35 3.93 -11.25 -11.32
CA THR A 35 5.12 -10.52 -10.85
C THR A 35 4.81 -9.04 -10.62
N VAL A 36 4.03 -8.45 -11.53
CA VAL A 36 3.57 -7.06 -11.41
C VAL A 36 2.66 -6.88 -10.18
N GLY A 37 1.76 -7.83 -9.92
CA GLY A 37 0.92 -7.87 -8.72
C GLY A 37 1.74 -7.97 -7.44
N PHE A 38 2.82 -8.76 -7.44
CA PHE A 38 3.76 -8.85 -6.31
C PHE A 38 4.41 -7.50 -5.99
N ILE A 39 4.85 -6.75 -7.01
CA ILE A 39 5.34 -5.37 -6.83
C ILE A 39 4.24 -4.48 -6.23
N GLY A 40 2.99 -4.68 -6.67
CA GLY A 40 1.82 -4.04 -6.08
C GLY A 40 1.70 -4.27 -4.57
N TYR A 41 1.85 -5.51 -4.12
CA TYR A 41 1.85 -5.83 -2.68
C TYR A 41 2.98 -5.15 -1.91
N ILE A 42 4.19 -5.03 -2.48
CA ILE A 42 5.30 -4.30 -1.85
C ILE A 42 4.92 -2.84 -1.62
N PHE A 43 4.27 -2.19 -2.60
CA PHE A 43 3.82 -0.81 -2.46
C PHE A 43 2.75 -0.66 -1.38
N ILE A 44 1.77 -1.57 -1.33
CA ILE A 44 0.71 -1.57 -0.32
C ILE A 44 1.32 -1.70 1.08
N ILE A 45 2.19 -2.70 1.30
CA ILE A 45 2.80 -2.95 2.61
C ILE A 45 3.66 -1.76 3.05
N SER A 46 4.47 -1.20 2.13
CA SER A 46 5.32 -0.05 2.43
C SER A 46 4.50 1.19 2.80
N ALA A 47 3.41 1.45 2.08
CA ALA A 47 2.50 2.55 2.39
C ALA A 47 1.78 2.33 3.72
N ALA A 48 1.30 1.11 3.99
CA ALA A 48 0.67 0.75 5.26
C ALA A 48 1.63 0.97 6.43
N ALA A 49 2.88 0.51 6.32
CA ALA A 49 3.91 0.74 7.34
C ALA A 49 4.16 2.23 7.59
N TYR A 50 4.26 3.03 6.51
CA TYR A 50 4.40 4.48 6.63
C TYR A 50 3.22 5.13 7.35
N PHE A 51 1.98 4.78 7.00
CA PHE A 51 0.79 5.35 7.66
C PHE A 51 0.68 4.93 9.11
N SER A 52 0.96 3.66 9.43
CA SER A 52 1.00 3.19 10.81
C SER A 52 1.99 3.99 11.66
N LEU A 53 3.23 4.17 11.17
CA LEU A 53 4.23 4.99 11.84
C LEU A 53 3.79 6.46 11.95
N TYR A 54 3.23 7.02 10.88
CA TYR A 54 2.75 8.39 10.88
C TYR A 54 1.67 8.63 11.94
N TRP A 55 0.72 7.70 12.07
CA TRP A 55 -0.35 7.77 13.08
C TRP A 55 0.18 7.59 14.49
N LEU A 56 1.07 6.62 14.72
CA LEU A 56 1.73 6.43 16.01
C LEU A 56 2.48 7.68 16.46
N TYR A 57 3.27 8.28 15.58
CA TYR A 57 3.98 9.53 15.88
C TYR A 57 3.04 10.69 16.17
N LYS A 58 1.95 10.81 15.40
CA LYS A 58 0.97 11.86 15.62
C LYS A 58 0.31 11.72 16.98
N TRP A 59 -0.15 10.51 17.33
CA TRP A 59 -0.76 10.24 18.63
C TRP A 59 0.20 10.46 19.80
N ASN A 60 1.48 10.08 19.65
CA ASN A 60 2.46 10.35 20.70
C ASN A 60 2.63 11.86 20.96
N LYS A 61 2.72 12.67 19.90
CA LYS A 61 2.84 14.12 20.03
C LYS A 61 1.59 14.76 20.64
N ASP A 62 0.41 14.30 20.22
CA ASP A 62 -0.85 14.77 20.76
C ASP A 62 -0.93 14.46 22.27
N ALA A 63 -0.46 13.28 22.70
CA ALA A 63 -0.41 12.89 24.11
C ALA A 63 0.58 13.71 24.96
N GLU A 64 1.75 14.06 24.41
CA GLU A 64 2.73 14.93 25.07
C GLU A 64 2.17 16.35 25.26
N THR A 65 1.41 16.88 24.29
CA THR A 65 0.81 18.22 24.39
C THR A 65 -0.37 18.32 25.38
N ILE A 66 -0.91 17.19 25.84
CA ILE A 66 -2.05 17.12 26.77
C ILE A 66 -1.58 16.96 28.23
N GLN A 67 -0.27 16.80 28.49
CA GLN A 67 0.26 16.76 29.85
C GLN A 67 0.28 18.19 30.45
N PRO A 68 -0.39 18.42 31.61
CA PRO A 68 -0.50 19.74 32.24
C PRO A 68 0.80 20.24 32.87
#